data_AF-A0AAV2SRB6-F1
#
_entry.id   AF-A0AAV2SRB6-F1
#
_cell.length_a   1.000
_cell.length_b   1.000
_cell.length_c   1.000
_cell.angle_alpha   90.00
_cell.angle_beta   90.00
_cell.angle_gamma   90.00
#
_symmetry.space_group_name_H-M   'P 1'
#
loop_
_entity.id
_entity.type
_entity.pdbx_description
1 polymer ?
#
loop_
_entity_poly.entity_id
_entity_poly.type
_entity_poly.pdbx_seq_one_letter_code
_entity_poly.pdbx_strand_id
1 'polypeptide(L)'
;QYNGESLLSDRACNYLATLRYTLTNVEIQTISAIALTRCLVVYCSRARLFMSTRRFVIGYLIFIWLYSFSLKFPTFLGIFGKFKYNRKTMECDMSKEKLPRFVALVVEAVLPVFFIFTLYILIIIKV
;
A
#
# COMPACT_ATOMS: atom_id res chain seq x y z
N GLN A 1 -8.86 -12.15 34.84
CA GLN A 1 -8.71 -12.89 33.56
C GLN A 1 -9.04 -11.92 32.43
N TYR A 2 -8.04 -11.49 31.66
CA TYR A 2 -8.29 -10.77 30.40
C TYR A 2 -8.85 -11.80 29.41
N ASN A 3 -10.17 -11.88 29.30
CA ASN A 3 -10.82 -12.59 28.20
C ASN A 3 -10.34 -11.90 26.92
N GLY A 4 -9.69 -12.64 26.00
CA GLY A 4 -9.07 -12.10 24.78
C GLY A 4 -10.06 -11.48 23.77
N GLU A 5 -10.90 -10.59 24.24
CA GLU A 5 -11.82 -9.76 23.48
C GLU A 5 -11.14 -8.42 23.22
N SER A 6 -11.40 -7.84 22.06
CA SER A 6 -10.91 -6.52 21.74
C SER A 6 -11.50 -5.49 22.71
N LEU A 7 -10.66 -4.58 23.23
CA LEU A 7 -11.11 -3.38 23.95
C LEU A 7 -12.01 -2.47 23.08
N LEU A 8 -11.95 -2.66 21.77
CA LEU A 8 -12.68 -1.93 20.74
C LEU A 8 -13.80 -2.79 20.16
N SER A 9 -14.93 -2.17 19.79
CA SER A 9 -16.00 -2.83 19.04
C SER A 9 -15.47 -3.41 17.72
N ASP A 10 -16.03 -4.52 17.25
CA ASP A 10 -15.65 -5.17 15.98
C ASP A 10 -15.62 -4.21 14.78
N ARG A 11 -16.52 -3.21 14.75
CA ARG A 11 -16.53 -2.20 13.69
C ARG A 11 -15.32 -1.26 13.76
N ALA A 12 -14.94 -0.85 14.96
CA ALA A 12 -13.76 -0.02 15.17
C ALA A 12 -12.48 -0.79 14.82
N CYS A 13 -12.44 -2.08 15.14
CA CYS A 13 -11.37 -2.99 14.73
C CYS A 13 -11.23 -3.08 13.20
N ASN A 14 -12.35 -3.22 12.49
CA ASN A 14 -12.39 -3.25 11.03
C ASN A 14 -11.87 -1.93 10.42
N TYR A 15 -12.31 -0.79 10.95
CA TYR A 15 -11.91 0.53 10.47
C TYR A 15 -10.42 0.80 10.70
N LEU A 16 -9.91 0.52 11.90
CA LEU A 16 -8.50 0.73 12.24
C LEU A 16 -7.57 -0.18 11.43
N ALA A 17 -7.96 -1.45 11.25
CA ALA A 17 -7.23 -2.37 10.38
C ALA A 17 -7.18 -1.80 8.95
N THR A 18 -8.34 -1.43 8.40
CA THR A 18 -8.44 -0.88 7.04
C THR A 18 -7.55 0.34 6.87
N LEU A 19 -7.60 1.31 7.80
CA LEU A 19 -6.74 2.49 7.76
C LEU A 19 -5.26 2.14 7.80
N ARG A 20 -4.84 1.25 8.72
CA ARG A 20 -3.44 0.82 8.84
C ARG A 20 -2.94 0.22 7.53
N TYR A 21 -3.67 -0.74 6.96
CA TYR A 21 -3.27 -1.37 5.70
C TYR A 21 -3.30 -0.40 4.52
N THR A 22 -4.26 0.54 4.48
CA THR A 22 -4.28 1.59 3.45
C THR A 22 -3.06 2.49 3.56
N LEU A 23 -2.70 2.94 4.77
CA LEU A 23 -1.55 3.80 5.00
C LEU A 23 -0.24 3.13 4.60
N THR A 24 -0.03 1.87 4.99
CA THR A 24 1.15 1.10 4.55
C THR A 24 1.23 0.97 3.03
N ASN A 25 0.09 0.79 2.36
CA ASN A 25 0.05 0.74 0.90
C ASN A 25 0.39 2.10 0.26
N VAL A 26 -0.15 3.20 0.81
CA VAL A 26 0.16 4.57 0.37
C VAL A 26 1.65 4.87 0.52
N GLU A 27 2.29 4.46 1.63
CA GLU A 27 3.72 4.62 1.85
C GLU A 27 4.55 3.93 0.75
N ILE A 28 4.30 2.64 0.51
CA ILE A 28 5.03 1.84 -0.49
C ILE A 28 4.82 2.40 -1.90
N GLN A 29 3.60 2.79 -2.25
CA GLN A 29 3.30 3.38 -3.56
C GLN A 29 3.94 4.75 -3.73
N THR A 30 4.01 5.55 -2.66
CA THR A 30 4.68 6.86 -2.69
C THR A 30 6.18 6.68 -2.93
N ILE A 31 6.81 5.72 -2.24
CA ILE A 31 8.23 5.37 -2.47
C ILE A 31 8.43 4.91 -3.92
N SER A 32 7.55 4.06 -4.43
CA SER A 32 7.57 3.59 -5.83
C SER A 32 7.49 4.74 -6.82
N ALA A 33 6.59 5.70 -6.60
CA ALA A 33 6.43 6.88 -7.46
C ALA A 33 7.65 7.81 -7.42
N ILE A 34 8.29 7.96 -6.25
CA ILE A 34 9.53 8.74 -6.10
C ILE A 34 10.67 8.05 -6.87
N ALA A 35 10.83 6.73 -6.72
CA ALA A 35 11.84 5.96 -7.44
C ALA A 35 11.63 6.06 -8.96
N LEU A 36 10.39 5.93 -9.42
CA LEU A 36 10.04 6.04 -10.84
C LEU A 36 10.36 7.43 -11.38
N THR A 37 9.97 8.48 -10.66
CA THR A 37 10.27 9.86 -11.03
C THR A 37 11.78 10.08 -11.17
N ARG A 38 12.57 9.60 -10.21
CA ARG A 38 14.05 9.69 -10.27
C ARG A 38 14.61 8.94 -11.48
N CYS A 39 14.14 7.71 -11.72
CA CYS A 39 14.57 6.91 -12.87
C CYS A 39 14.29 7.66 -14.19
N LEU A 40 13.09 8.22 -14.35
CA LEU A 40 12.72 8.93 -15.57
C LEU A 40 13.52 10.21 -15.78
N VAL A 41 13.86 10.94 -14.71
CA VAL A 41 14.74 12.12 -14.78
C VAL A 41 16.18 11.77 -15.20
N VAL A 42 16.68 10.60 -14.82
CA VAL A 42 18.02 10.11 -15.21
C VAL A 42 18.03 9.69 -16.68
N TYR A 43 17.02 8.94 -17.13
CA TYR A 43 16.98 8.40 -18.48
C TYR A 43 16.46 9.40 -19.54
N CYS A 44 15.61 10.35 -19.14
CA CYS A 44 14.98 11.30 -20.04
C CYS A 44 15.04 12.73 -19.49
N SER A 45 15.99 13.52 -19.99
CA SER A 45 16.16 14.93 -19.59
C SER A 45 14.91 15.78 -19.84
N ARG A 46 14.13 15.48 -20.88
CA ARG A 46 12.86 16.15 -21.22
C ARG A 46 11.75 15.87 -20.20
N ALA A 47 11.76 14.70 -19.56
CA ALA A 47 10.78 14.34 -18.53
C ALA A 47 10.95 15.16 -17.25
N ARG A 48 12.15 15.73 -17.00
CA ARG A 48 12.46 16.55 -15.82
C ARG A 48 11.54 17.75 -15.66
N LEU A 49 11.26 18.46 -16.76
CA LEU A 49 10.44 19.67 -16.75
C LEU A 49 8.96 19.33 -16.44
N PHE A 50 8.48 18.21 -16.98
CA PHE A 50 7.11 17.78 -16.80
C PHE A 50 6.86 17.19 -15.40
N MET A 51 7.73 16.29 -14.93
CA MET A 51 7.54 15.57 -13.67
C MET A 51 7.72 16.45 -12.44
N SER A 52 8.56 17.49 -12.53
CA SER A 52 8.75 18.45 -11.44
C SER A 52 7.62 19.47 -11.31
N THR A 53 6.62 19.43 -12.20
CA THR A 53 5.50 20.37 -12.14
C THR A 53 4.57 20.04 -10.97
N ARG A 54 4.25 21.04 -10.15
CA ARG A 54 3.36 20.91 -8.97
C ARG A 54 2.05 20.18 -9.28
N ARG A 55 1.46 20.41 -10.46
CA ARG A 55 0.23 19.73 -10.91
C ARG A 55 0.41 18.23 -11.07
N PHE A 56 1.54 17.80 -11.64
CA PHE A 56 1.83 16.38 -11.82
C PHE A 56 2.06 15.69 -10.46
N VAL A 57 2.77 16.38 -9.55
CA VAL A 57 2.98 15.90 -8.18
C VAL A 57 1.68 15.69 -7.42
N ILE A 58 0.80 16.70 -7.43
CA ILE A 58 -0.51 16.60 -6.80
C ILE A 58 -1.34 15.49 -7.46
N GLY A 59 -1.28 15.37 -8.79
CA GLY A 59 -2.01 14.36 -9.55
C GLY A 59 -1.66 12.93 -9.14
N TYR A 60 -0.36 12.58 -9.10
CA TYR A 60 0.02 11.22 -8.73
C TYR A 60 -0.24 10.93 -7.23
N LEU A 61 -0.13 11.93 -6.35
CA LEU A 61 -0.47 11.75 -4.93
C LEU A 61 -1.95 11.42 -4.75
N ILE A 62 -2.84 12.18 -5.39
CA ILE A 62 -4.29 11.89 -5.37
C ILE A 62 -4.55 10.49 -5.93
N PHE A 63 -3.90 10.13 -7.03
CA PHE A 63 -4.04 8.81 -7.63
C PHE A 63 -3.62 7.68 -6.67
N ILE A 64 -2.47 7.80 -6.00
CA ILE A 64 -2.00 6.83 -5.01
C ILE A 64 -3.01 6.63 -3.88
N TRP A 65 -3.57 7.73 -3.36
CA TRP A 65 -4.58 7.67 -2.31
C TRP A 65 -5.85 6.96 -2.78
N LEU A 66 -6.39 7.35 -3.92
CA LEU A 66 -7.60 6.75 -4.48
C LEU A 66 -7.40 5.26 -4.80
N TYR A 67 -6.27 4.91 -5.40
CA TYR A 67 -5.94 3.52 -5.74
C TYR A 67 -5.75 2.66 -4.48
N SER A 68 -5.02 3.16 -3.48
CA SER A 68 -4.82 2.46 -2.20
C SER A 68 -6.14 2.23 -1.45
N PHE A 69 -7.01 3.23 -1.40
CA PHE A 69 -8.34 3.07 -0.80
C PHE A 69 -9.20 2.08 -1.59
N SER A 70 -9.17 2.14 -2.92
CA SER A 70 -9.94 1.25 -3.79
C SER A 70 -9.55 -0.21 -3.60
N LEU A 71 -8.28 -0.51 -3.38
CA LEU A 71 -7.80 -1.88 -3.09
C LEU A 71 -8.31 -2.42 -1.76
N LYS A 72 -8.49 -1.56 -0.75
CA LYS A 72 -8.95 -1.96 0.60
C LYS A 72 -10.46 -1.95 0.75
N PHE A 73 -11.17 -1.25 -0.13
CA PHE A 73 -12.62 -1.20 -0.18
C PHE A 73 -13.32 -2.57 -0.24
N PRO A 74 -12.92 -3.54 -1.10
CA PRO A 74 -13.56 -4.86 -1.13
C PRO A 74 -13.35 -5.67 0.16
N THR A 75 -12.21 -5.51 0.82
CA THR A 75 -11.92 -6.14 2.12
C THR A 75 -12.72 -5.48 3.25
N PHE A 76 -12.90 -4.15 3.19
CA PHE A 76 -13.74 -3.41 4.13
C PHE A 76 -15.21 -3.83 4.05
N LEU A 77 -15.73 -4.03 2.83
CA LEU A 77 -17.08 -4.58 2.59
C LEU A 77 -17.21 -6.08 2.94
N GLY A 78 -16.11 -6.75 3.26
CA GLY A 78 -16.10 -8.17 3.61
C GLY A 78 -16.27 -9.12 2.42
N ILE A 79 -16.07 -8.63 1.19
CA ILE A 79 -16.15 -9.39 -0.06
C ILE A 79 -14.84 -10.16 -0.30
N PHE A 80 -13.69 -9.55 0.04
CA PHE A 80 -12.36 -10.10 -0.20
C PHE A 80 -11.61 -10.38 1.12
N GLY A 81 -12.16 -11.30 1.92
CA GLY A 81 -11.72 -11.56 3.29
C GLY A 81 -12.31 -10.57 4.30
N LYS A 82 -12.07 -10.80 5.59
CA LYS A 82 -12.59 -9.96 6.70
C LYS A 82 -11.48 -9.60 7.68
N PHE A 83 -11.48 -8.38 8.19
CA PHE A 83 -10.63 -8.03 9.33
C PHE A 83 -11.27 -8.53 10.63
N LYS A 84 -10.50 -9.23 11.45
CA LYS A 84 -10.93 -9.74 12.75
C LYS A 84 -9.84 -9.53 13.79
N TYR A 85 -10.26 -9.37 15.03
CA TYR A 85 -9.32 -9.32 16.14
C TYR A 85 -8.58 -10.66 16.27
N ASN A 86 -7.25 -10.61 16.21
CA ASN A 86 -6.38 -11.76 16.31
C ASN A 86 -5.78 -11.83 17.71
N ARG A 87 -6.26 -12.77 18.53
CA ARG A 87 -5.80 -12.99 19.92
C ARG A 87 -4.31 -13.35 20.03
N LYS A 88 -3.68 -13.83 18.96
CA LYS A 88 -2.24 -14.19 18.99
C LYS A 88 -1.34 -12.97 18.87
N THR A 89 -1.74 -12.00 18.05
CA THR A 89 -0.99 -10.75 17.83
C THR A 89 -1.52 -9.60 18.67
N MET A 90 -2.65 -9.79 19.35
CA MET A 90 -3.38 -8.74 20.08
C MET A 90 -3.78 -7.55 19.19
N GLU A 91 -3.91 -7.79 17.88
CA GLU A 91 -4.15 -6.77 16.87
C GLU A 91 -5.33 -7.13 15.95
N CYS A 92 -5.93 -6.11 15.33
CA CYS A 92 -6.90 -6.28 14.25
C CYS A 92 -6.17 -6.59 12.96
N ASP A 93 -6.32 -7.82 12.46
CA ASP A 93 -5.58 -8.37 11.33
C ASP A 93 -6.56 -9.02 10.33
N MET A 94 -6.10 -9.26 9.11
CA MET A 94 -6.85 -9.99 8.10
C MET A 94 -7.10 -11.43 8.59
N SER A 95 -8.33 -11.90 8.39
CA SER A 95 -8.75 -13.26 8.76
C SER A 95 -7.82 -14.31 8.15
N LYS A 96 -7.78 -15.49 8.78
CA LYS A 96 -6.86 -16.61 8.45
C LYS A 96 -7.10 -17.27 7.08
N GLU A 97 -7.88 -16.65 6.21
CA GLU A 97 -8.12 -17.13 4.85
C GLU A 97 -6.82 -17.02 4.04
N LYS A 98 -6.25 -18.19 3.70
CA LYS A 98 -4.92 -18.28 3.10
C LYS A 98 -4.83 -17.58 1.74
N LEU A 99 -5.83 -17.79 0.88
CA LEU A 99 -5.84 -17.28 -0.49
C LEU A 99 -5.94 -15.73 -0.56
N PRO A 100 -6.95 -15.06 0.01
CA PRO A 100 -7.07 -13.60 -0.09
C PRO A 100 -5.93 -12.89 0.62
N ARG A 101 -5.41 -13.46 1.73
CA ARG A 101 -4.22 -12.94 2.41
C ARG A 101 -2.98 -13.02 1.54
N PHE A 102 -2.77 -14.16 0.86
CA PHE A 102 -1.63 -14.31 -0.04
C PHE A 102 -1.72 -13.37 -1.24
N VAL A 103 -2.88 -13.26 -1.87
CA VAL A 103 -3.11 -12.34 -2.98
C VAL A 103 -2.87 -10.90 -2.56
N ALA A 104 -3.41 -10.46 -1.42
CA ALA A 104 -3.17 -9.12 -0.89
C ALA A 104 -1.69 -8.87 -0.64
N LEU A 105 -0.98 -9.83 -0.03
CA LEU A 105 0.46 -9.73 0.22
C LEU A 105 1.27 -9.62 -1.08
N VAL A 106 0.93 -10.40 -2.11
CA VAL A 106 1.65 -10.37 -3.39
C VAL A 106 1.44 -9.03 -4.09
N VAL A 107 0.19 -8.58 -4.19
CA VAL A 107 -0.18 -7.35 -4.91
C VAL A 107 0.33 -6.10 -4.21
N GLU A 108 0.26 -6.06 -2.87
CA GLU A 108 0.50 -4.83 -2.11
C GLU A 108 1.92 -4.72 -1.55
N ALA A 109 2.65 -5.83 -1.41
CA ALA A 109 4.01 -5.82 -0.90
C ALA A 109 5.02 -6.34 -1.93
N VAL A 110 4.82 -7.57 -2.43
CA VAL A 110 5.84 -8.23 -3.27
C VAL A 110 6.02 -7.49 -4.60
N LEU A 111 4.93 -7.23 -5.32
CA LEU A 111 4.95 -6.54 -6.61
C LEU A 111 5.60 -5.15 -6.53
N PRO A 112 5.19 -4.24 -5.63
CA PRO A 112 5.82 -2.91 -5.55
C PRO A 112 7.27 -2.97 -5.08
N VAL A 113 7.63 -3.90 -4.19
CA VAL A 113 9.04 -4.08 -3.78
C VAL A 113 9.91 -4.48 -4.98
N PHE A 114 9.50 -5.48 -5.76
CA PHE A 114 10.24 -5.87 -6.98
C PHE A 114 10.33 -4.72 -7.99
N PHE A 115 9.26 -3.94 -8.14
CA PHE A 115 9.25 -2.76 -8.99
C PHE A 115 10.27 -1.70 -8.53
N ILE A 116 10.27 -1.37 -7.23
CA ILE A 116 11.24 -0.43 -6.63
C ILE A 116 12.68 -0.92 -6.88
N PHE A 117 12.96 -2.19 -6.58
CA PHE A 117 14.29 -2.77 -6.78
C PHE A 117 14.73 -2.65 -8.24
N THR A 118 13.85 -2.99 -9.19
CA THR A 118 14.16 -2.90 -10.62
C THR A 118 14.48 -1.46 -11.04
N LEU A 119 13.71 -0.48 -10.56
CA LEU A 119 13.95 0.93 -10.85
C LEU A 119 15.29 1.42 -10.30
N TYR A 120 15.66 1.04 -9.08
CA TYR A 120 16.95 1.41 -8.50
C TYR A 120 18.13 0.76 -9.22
N ILE A 121 18.01 -0.51 -9.62
CA ILE A 121 19.03 -1.17 -10.44
C ILE A 121 19.24 -0.40 -11.75
N LEU A 122 18.15 -0.01 -12.43
CA LEU A 122 18.24 0.78 -13.66
C LEU A 122 18.91 2.14 -13.43
N ILE A 123 18.63 2.81 -12.32
CA ILE A 123 19.31 4.06 -11.96
C ILE A 123 20.80 3.83 -11.82
N ILE A 124 21.22 2.81 -11.05
CA ILE A 124 22.65 2.53 -10.79
C ILE A 124 23.40 2.17 -12.08
N ILE A 125 22.79 1.42 -13.00
CA ILE A 125 23.42 1.04 -14.27
C ILE A 125 23.69 2.26 -15.17
N LYS A 126 22.87 3.32 -15.05
CA LYS A 126 22.93 4.48 -15.96
C LYS A 126 23.73 5.65 -15.40
N VAL A 127 23.85 5.74 -14.08
CA VAL A 127 24.70 6.70 -13.36
C VAL A 127 26.16 6.33 -13.57
#